data_AF-A0A2E3C4N3-F1
#
_entry.id   AF-A0A2E3C4N3-F1
#
_cell.length_a   1.000
_cell.length_b   1.000
_cell.length_c   1.000
_cell.angle_alpha   90.00
_cell.angle_beta   90.00
_cell.angle_gamma   90.00
#
_symmetry.space_group_name_H-M   'P 1'
#
loop_
_entity.id
_entity.type
_entity.pdbx_description
1 polymer ?
#
loop_
_entity_poly.entity_id
_entity_poly.type
_entity_poly.pdbx_seq_one_letter_code
_entity_poly.pdbx_strand_id
1 'polypeptide(L)'
;MADATWYYEKDGEAIGPFQKRLIESFIRSKVITPETLVWEDGTEKQTARVALGLPEDAEPTQKPAEIKKPEAPTPTPEQQVPEKTTPELTTPVQPSPIADDATPYPQTGTDATSPERPPNTGFSLTKPLPHPLTDFQMTPPKPALRGFAKLVDFYIVIQAFSLGVVLIAPSLSPATNMRLMVWALEVKNNPMMWTFIIAAIIVVAVSAFITLVRSHFGATLGEWITGTRLTTHTFEKPQPLKIFFREAYVSTLGAGGYTIYLGWLLPVYWYFYIIRRGLTPWDNTFNTVVVHNNQPVKKTILKTLLIIAIVIGSMVFIGFVMGVLKAINRGIAS
;
A
#
# COMPACT_ATOMS: atom_id res chain seq x y z
N MET A 1 -25.98 -7.53 -21.00
CA MET A 1 -24.99 -7.12 -22.01
C MET A 1 -23.63 -7.29 -21.39
N ALA A 2 -22.68 -7.95 -22.06
CA ALA A 2 -21.30 -8.05 -21.56
C ALA A 2 -20.67 -6.65 -21.60
N ASP A 3 -19.98 -6.24 -20.53
CA ASP A 3 -19.24 -4.98 -20.53
C ASP A 3 -18.11 -5.05 -21.57
N ALA A 4 -18.00 -4.00 -22.36
CA ALA A 4 -16.88 -3.74 -23.28
C ALA A 4 -15.52 -4.04 -22.62
N THR A 5 -14.73 -4.95 -23.20
CA THR A 5 -13.34 -5.22 -22.79
C THR A 5 -12.38 -4.36 -23.59
N TRP A 6 -11.48 -3.67 -22.89
CA TRP A 6 -10.53 -2.72 -23.45
C TRP A 6 -9.08 -3.23 -23.37
N TYR A 7 -8.28 -2.86 -24.36
CA TYR A 7 -6.84 -3.12 -24.42
C TYR A 7 -6.10 -1.81 -24.62
N TYR A 8 -4.82 -1.78 -24.26
CA TYR A 8 -3.92 -0.68 -24.64
C TYR A 8 -2.60 -1.24 -25.18
N GLU A 9 -1.92 -0.45 -26.00
CA GLU A 9 -0.62 -0.80 -26.57
C GLU A 9 0.52 -0.27 -25.71
N LYS A 10 1.49 -1.13 -25.42
CA LYS A 10 2.74 -0.74 -24.77
C LYS A 10 3.89 -1.50 -25.41
N ASP A 11 4.89 -0.76 -25.88
CA ASP A 11 6.07 -1.34 -26.51
C ASP A 11 5.73 -2.27 -27.70
N GLY A 12 4.67 -1.92 -28.46
CA GLY A 12 4.17 -2.72 -29.59
C GLY A 12 3.27 -3.90 -29.19
N GLU A 13 3.12 -4.18 -27.90
CA GLU A 13 2.32 -5.30 -27.41
C GLU A 13 0.95 -4.86 -26.90
N ALA A 14 -0.07 -5.68 -27.17
CA ALA A 14 -1.40 -5.52 -26.61
C ALA A 14 -1.45 -6.01 -25.14
N ILE A 15 -1.79 -5.08 -24.24
CA ILE A 15 -1.97 -5.30 -22.81
C ILE A 15 -3.46 -5.20 -22.47
N GLY A 16 -4.03 -6.25 -21.88
CA GLY A 16 -5.44 -6.36 -21.52
C GLY A 16 -5.88 -7.82 -21.39
N PRO A 17 -7.20 -8.11 -21.27
CA PRO A 17 -8.31 -7.16 -21.28
C PRO A 17 -8.53 -6.42 -19.95
N PHE A 18 -9.07 -5.20 -20.02
CA PHE A 18 -9.40 -4.32 -18.89
C PHE A 18 -10.81 -3.72 -19.03
N GLN A 19 -11.41 -3.28 -17.92
CA GLN A 19 -12.63 -2.47 -17.99
C GLN A 19 -12.29 -1.03 -18.36
N LYS A 20 -13.22 -0.33 -19.04
CA LYS A 20 -13.10 1.10 -19.36
C LYS A 20 -12.67 1.95 -18.15
N ARG A 21 -13.28 1.73 -16.97
CA ARG A 21 -12.94 2.43 -15.72
C ARG A 21 -11.48 2.24 -15.30
N LEU A 22 -10.91 1.07 -15.57
CA LEU A 22 -9.52 0.77 -15.23
C LEU A 22 -8.57 1.44 -16.23
N ILE A 23 -8.89 1.45 -17.53
CA ILE A 23 -8.15 2.24 -18.53
C ILE A 23 -8.15 3.73 -18.14
N GLU A 24 -9.31 4.29 -17.80
CA GLU A 24 -9.40 5.67 -17.29
C GLU A 24 -8.56 5.87 -16.02
N SER A 25 -8.50 4.86 -15.14
CA SER A 25 -7.64 4.92 -13.96
C SER A 25 -6.15 4.95 -14.34
N PHE A 26 -5.74 4.18 -15.35
CA PHE A 26 -4.37 4.17 -15.87
C PHE A 26 -3.97 5.51 -16.50
N ILE A 27 -4.89 6.19 -17.18
CA ILE A 27 -4.66 7.54 -17.72
C ILE A 27 -4.52 8.55 -16.58
N ARG A 28 -5.46 8.53 -15.62
CA ARG A 28 -5.42 9.41 -14.44
C ARG A 28 -4.15 9.21 -13.60
N SER A 29 -3.66 7.96 -13.52
CA SER A 29 -2.43 7.62 -12.80
C SER A 29 -1.16 7.78 -13.65
N LYS A 30 -1.27 8.28 -14.90
CA LYS A 30 -0.16 8.44 -15.85
C LYS A 30 0.59 7.15 -16.16
N VAL A 31 -0.05 5.99 -16.01
CA VAL A 31 0.48 4.68 -16.43
C VAL A 31 0.47 4.56 -17.95
N ILE A 32 -0.54 5.15 -18.59
CA ILE A 32 -0.64 5.36 -20.04
C ILE A 32 -0.97 6.83 -20.31
N THR A 33 -0.59 7.34 -21.48
CA THR A 33 -0.85 8.72 -21.90
C THR A 33 -2.16 8.81 -22.69
N PRO A 34 -2.75 10.01 -22.84
CA PRO A 34 -3.88 10.22 -23.76
C PRO A 34 -3.60 9.80 -25.21
N GLU A 35 -2.32 9.77 -25.60
CA GLU A 35 -1.88 9.34 -26.94
C GLU A 35 -1.61 7.84 -27.04
N THR A 36 -1.69 7.10 -25.93
CA THR A 36 -1.53 5.64 -25.96
C THR A 36 -2.68 5.04 -26.74
N LEU A 37 -2.38 4.13 -27.67
CA LEU A 37 -3.40 3.43 -28.45
C LEU A 37 -4.17 2.50 -27.52
N VAL A 38 -5.49 2.63 -27.52
CA VAL A 38 -6.46 1.79 -26.81
C VAL A 38 -7.54 1.36 -27.79
N TRP A 39 -8.16 0.22 -27.52
CA TRP A 39 -9.30 -0.25 -28.30
C TRP A 39 -10.20 -1.13 -27.45
N GLU A 40 -11.48 -1.13 -27.79
CA GLU A 40 -12.43 -2.13 -27.33
C GLU A 40 -12.28 -3.41 -28.18
N ASP A 41 -12.56 -4.57 -27.60
CA ASP A 41 -12.50 -5.85 -28.29
C ASP A 41 -13.37 -5.84 -29.56
N GLY A 42 -12.78 -6.15 -30.71
CA GLY A 42 -13.44 -6.08 -32.01
C GLY A 42 -13.51 -4.68 -32.66
N THR A 43 -12.89 -3.65 -32.06
CA THR A 43 -12.80 -2.30 -32.64
C THR A 43 -11.38 -1.95 -33.08
N GLU A 44 -11.24 -0.91 -33.91
CA GLU A 44 -9.94 -0.41 -34.35
C GLU A 44 -9.19 0.34 -33.24
N LYS A 45 -7.85 0.32 -33.32
CA LYS A 45 -6.98 1.06 -32.40
C LYS A 45 -7.19 2.57 -32.56
N GLN A 46 -7.48 3.23 -31.45
CA GLN A 46 -7.64 4.68 -31.37
C GLN A 46 -6.79 5.23 -30.22
N THR A 47 -6.45 6.51 -30.22
CA THR A 47 -5.81 7.10 -29.04
C THR A 47 -6.77 7.09 -27.86
N ALA A 48 -6.24 6.93 -26.64
CA ALA A 48 -7.04 6.96 -25.42
C ALA A 48 -7.86 8.25 -25.28
N ARG A 49 -7.35 9.36 -25.85
CA ARG A 49 -8.05 10.63 -25.98
C ARG A 49 -9.36 10.49 -26.74
N VAL A 50 -9.31 9.94 -27.96
CA VAL A 50 -10.48 9.79 -28.84
C VAL A 50 -11.44 8.75 -28.27
N ALA A 51 -10.91 7.58 -27.89
CA ALA A 51 -11.74 6.45 -27.50
C ALA A 51 -12.51 6.67 -26.18
N LEU A 52 -11.99 7.54 -25.30
CA LEU A 52 -12.62 7.85 -24.01
C LEU A 52 -13.26 9.24 -23.95
N GLY A 53 -13.21 10.01 -25.04
CA GLY A 53 -13.75 11.38 -25.10
C GLY A 53 -13.06 12.33 -24.12
N LEU A 54 -11.74 12.26 -24.00
CA LEU A 54 -10.98 13.19 -23.14
C LEU A 54 -10.89 14.57 -23.83
N PRO A 55 -11.05 15.68 -23.09
CA PRO A 55 -10.98 17.03 -23.65
C PRO A 55 -9.60 17.31 -24.28
N GLU A 56 -9.59 18.04 -25.39
CA GLU A 56 -8.41 18.32 -26.21
C GLU A 56 -7.35 19.15 -25.47
N ASP A 57 -7.79 19.91 -24.46
CA ASP A 57 -7.00 20.87 -23.66
C ASP A 57 -6.24 20.23 -22.49
N ALA A 58 -6.26 18.90 -22.35
CA ALA A 58 -5.38 18.21 -21.40
C ALA A 58 -3.94 18.27 -21.93
N GLU A 59 -3.23 19.35 -21.62
CA GLU A 59 -1.86 19.60 -22.08
C GLU A 59 -0.99 18.35 -21.99
N PRO A 60 -0.27 17.97 -23.06
CA PRO A 60 0.71 16.92 -23.00
C PRO A 60 1.82 17.37 -22.06
N THR A 61 1.79 16.86 -20.82
CA THR A 61 2.88 17.11 -19.88
C THR A 61 4.16 16.57 -20.51
N GLN A 62 5.11 17.47 -20.72
CA GLN A 62 6.35 17.31 -21.47
C GLN A 62 6.93 15.88 -21.44
N LYS A 63 7.30 15.39 -22.62
CA LYS A 63 8.17 14.22 -22.84
C LYS A 63 9.31 14.26 -21.79
N PRO A 64 9.60 13.16 -21.07
CA PRO A 64 10.69 13.14 -20.08
C PRO A 64 11.96 13.68 -20.72
N ALA A 65 12.50 14.76 -20.16
CA ALA A 65 13.73 15.36 -20.63
C ALA A 65 14.80 14.26 -20.71
N GLU A 66 15.33 14.07 -21.92
CA GLU A 66 16.51 13.26 -22.15
C GLU A 66 17.62 13.80 -21.26
N ILE A 67 18.01 13.01 -20.25
CA ILE A 67 19.06 13.37 -19.30
C ILE A 67 20.35 13.48 -20.10
N LYS A 68 20.71 14.71 -20.50
CA LYS A 68 22.06 15.00 -20.98
C LYS A 68 23.03 14.64 -19.86
N LYS A 69 23.94 13.73 -20.19
CA LYS A 69 25.10 13.34 -19.38
C LYS A 69 25.78 14.59 -18.80
N PRO A 70 26.02 14.66 -17.47
CA PRO A 70 26.67 15.82 -16.86
C PRO A 70 28.06 16.02 -17.45
N GLU A 71 28.25 17.16 -18.12
CA GLU A 71 29.57 17.67 -18.49
C GLU A 71 30.27 18.17 -17.22
N ALA A 72 31.55 17.83 -17.06
CA ALA A 72 32.30 18.11 -15.85
C ALA A 72 32.37 19.63 -15.57
N PRO A 73 32.17 20.08 -14.31
CA PRO A 73 32.19 21.50 -14.00
C PRO A 73 33.60 22.08 -14.20
N THR A 74 33.70 23.07 -15.08
CA THR A 74 34.83 23.99 -15.17
C THR A 74 34.86 24.86 -13.89
N PRO A 75 36.03 25.08 -13.25
CA PRO A 75 36.12 25.86 -12.03
C PRO A 75 35.73 27.32 -12.28
N THR A 76 34.72 27.80 -11.54
CA THR A 76 34.33 29.21 -11.52
C THR A 76 35.09 29.93 -10.39
N PRO A 77 35.63 31.15 -10.61
CA PRO A 77 36.45 31.87 -9.63
C PRO A 77 35.68 32.30 -8.38
N GLU A 78 36.40 32.33 -7.25
CA GLU A 78 36.00 32.89 -5.96
C GLU A 78 35.31 34.25 -6.11
N GLN A 79 34.06 34.30 -5.66
CA GLN A 79 33.29 35.54 -5.56
C GLN A 79 33.15 35.91 -4.08
N GLN A 80 33.61 37.13 -3.79
CA GLN A 80 33.77 37.72 -2.47
C GLN A 80 32.44 37.82 -1.71
N VAL A 81 32.51 37.54 -0.41
CA VAL A 81 31.43 37.62 0.58
C VAL A 81 31.00 39.08 0.78
N PRO A 82 29.72 39.43 0.57
CA PRO A 82 29.18 40.71 1.03
C PRO A 82 28.65 40.61 2.46
N GLU A 83 28.79 41.76 3.11
CA GLU A 83 28.61 42.10 4.50
C GLU A 83 27.16 41.99 5.00
N LYS A 84 27.04 41.54 6.25
CA LYS A 84 25.81 41.22 6.97
C LYS A 84 25.04 42.50 7.32
N THR A 85 23.94 42.77 6.63
CA THR A 85 23.02 43.87 6.97
C THR A 85 21.85 43.33 7.81
N THR A 86 21.64 43.95 8.96
CA THR A 86 20.56 43.71 9.93
C THR A 86 19.18 44.01 9.33
N PRO A 87 18.17 43.14 9.49
CA PRO A 87 16.81 43.47 9.08
C PRO A 87 16.10 44.35 10.13
N GLU A 88 15.51 45.43 9.61
CA GLU A 88 14.63 46.39 10.26
C GLU A 88 13.25 45.78 10.52
N LEU A 89 12.73 46.01 11.74
CA LEU A 89 11.49 45.46 12.26
C LEU A 89 10.29 46.19 11.65
N THR A 90 9.57 45.57 10.71
CA THR A 90 8.30 46.10 10.20
C THR A 90 7.09 45.60 11.00
N THR A 91 6.25 46.56 11.37
CA THR A 91 5.02 46.44 12.18
C THR A 91 3.96 45.54 11.52
N PRO A 92 3.13 44.80 12.28
CA PRO A 92 2.10 43.93 11.71
C PRO A 92 0.95 44.74 11.10
N VAL A 93 0.57 44.40 9.87
CA VAL A 93 -0.62 44.92 9.19
C VAL A 93 -1.87 44.28 9.79
N GLN A 94 -2.78 45.13 10.25
CA GLN A 94 -4.10 44.75 10.76
C GLN A 94 -5.02 44.32 9.61
N PRO A 95 -5.67 43.14 9.67
CA PRO A 95 -6.59 42.72 8.60
C PRO A 95 -7.91 43.48 8.66
N SER A 96 -8.37 43.94 7.48
CA SER A 96 -9.67 44.59 7.27
C SER A 96 -10.84 43.61 7.49
N PRO A 97 -12.04 44.12 7.82
CA PRO A 97 -13.23 43.30 8.06
C PRO A 97 -13.71 42.63 6.76
N ILE A 98 -14.00 41.34 6.84
CA ILE A 98 -14.68 40.58 5.78
C ILE A 98 -16.16 40.99 5.80
N ALA A 99 -16.65 41.52 4.69
CA ALA A 99 -18.06 41.79 4.48
C ALA A 99 -18.79 40.47 4.20
N ASP A 100 -19.82 40.17 5.00
CA ASP A 100 -20.76 39.06 4.83
C ASP A 100 -21.72 39.36 3.67
N ASP A 101 -21.39 38.94 2.46
CA ASP A 101 -22.36 38.80 1.36
C ASP A 101 -22.82 37.33 1.30
N ALA A 102 -23.85 37.02 2.10
CA ALA A 102 -24.57 35.76 2.03
C ALA A 102 -25.39 35.70 0.74
N THR A 103 -24.93 34.92 -0.24
CA THR A 103 -25.77 34.48 -1.36
C THR A 103 -26.64 33.29 -0.94
N PRO A 104 -27.94 33.27 -1.25
CA PRO A 104 -28.81 32.16 -0.89
C PRO A 104 -28.51 30.93 -1.77
N TYR A 105 -28.31 29.78 -1.11
CA TYR A 105 -28.17 28.49 -1.78
C TYR A 105 -29.42 28.14 -2.61
N PRO A 106 -29.27 27.60 -3.83
CA PRO A 106 -30.40 27.06 -4.58
C PRO A 106 -31.01 25.87 -3.83
N GLN A 107 -32.32 25.90 -3.62
CA GLN A 107 -33.07 24.77 -3.11
C GLN A 107 -32.98 23.60 -4.09
N THR A 108 -32.33 22.52 -3.67
CA THR A 108 -32.31 21.25 -4.39
C THR A 108 -33.69 20.60 -4.33
N GLY A 109 -34.33 20.49 -5.49
CA GLY A 109 -35.57 19.76 -5.67
C GLY A 109 -35.42 18.29 -5.25
N THR A 110 -36.40 17.84 -4.49
CA THR A 110 -36.74 16.45 -4.22
C THR A 110 -37.08 15.75 -5.53
N ASP A 111 -36.12 15.04 -6.13
CA ASP A 111 -36.33 13.89 -7.03
C ASP A 111 -34.95 13.31 -7.43
N ALA A 112 -34.23 12.74 -6.46
CA ALA A 112 -33.03 11.95 -6.72
C ALA A 112 -33.37 10.47 -6.54
N THR A 113 -33.86 9.84 -7.60
CA THR A 113 -33.89 8.38 -7.73
C THR A 113 -32.47 7.85 -7.58
N SER A 114 -32.28 7.02 -6.55
CA SER A 114 -31.01 6.36 -6.24
C SER A 114 -30.45 5.68 -7.49
N PRO A 115 -29.22 6.01 -7.95
CA PRO A 115 -28.65 5.36 -9.13
C PRO A 115 -28.53 3.87 -8.88
N GLU A 116 -29.20 3.12 -9.74
CA GLU A 116 -29.26 1.67 -9.76
C GLU A 116 -27.83 1.10 -9.78
N ARG A 117 -27.49 0.30 -8.77
CA ARG A 117 -26.17 -0.31 -8.65
C ARG A 117 -25.97 -1.25 -9.84
N PRO A 118 -24.98 -1.03 -10.73
CA PRO A 118 -24.83 -1.88 -11.91
C PRO A 118 -24.54 -3.33 -11.49
N PRO A 119 -25.09 -4.31 -12.21
CA PRO A 119 -24.98 -5.73 -11.86
C PRO A 119 -23.51 -6.17 -11.91
N ASN A 120 -23.11 -7.02 -10.96
CA ASN A 120 -21.77 -7.63 -10.88
C ASN A 120 -21.39 -8.28 -12.22
N THR A 121 -20.50 -7.66 -12.99
CA THR A 121 -20.03 -8.16 -14.28
C THR A 121 -18.81 -9.07 -14.11
N GLY A 122 -18.96 -10.31 -14.61
CA GLY A 122 -17.92 -11.33 -14.63
C GLY A 122 -16.80 -10.98 -15.59
N PHE A 123 -15.58 -10.98 -15.08
CA PHE A 123 -14.35 -10.88 -15.86
C PHE A 123 -14.05 -12.22 -16.55
N SER A 124 -13.61 -12.18 -17.81
CA SER A 124 -12.96 -13.31 -18.47
C SER A 124 -11.71 -12.79 -19.19
N LEU A 125 -10.53 -13.29 -18.81
CA LEU A 125 -9.26 -12.99 -19.48
C LEU A 125 -9.12 -13.91 -20.71
N THR A 126 -8.93 -13.33 -21.89
CA THR A 126 -8.67 -14.04 -23.16
C THR A 126 -7.18 -14.28 -23.42
N LYS A 127 -6.28 -13.65 -22.66
CA LYS A 127 -4.83 -13.92 -22.72
C LYS A 127 -4.41 -14.79 -21.51
N PRO A 128 -3.83 -15.98 -21.72
CA PRO A 128 -3.34 -16.79 -20.62
C PRO A 128 -2.23 -16.03 -19.89
N LEU A 129 -2.44 -15.77 -18.60
CA LEU A 129 -1.40 -15.17 -17.78
C LEU A 129 -0.15 -16.07 -17.77
N PRO A 130 1.07 -15.51 -17.76
CA PRO A 130 2.28 -16.31 -17.73
C PRO A 130 2.21 -17.28 -16.53
N HIS A 131 2.43 -18.57 -16.76
CA HIS A 131 2.48 -19.56 -15.68
C HIS A 131 3.49 -19.08 -14.62
N PRO A 132 3.12 -18.96 -13.33
CA PRO A 132 2.01 -19.60 -12.62
C PRO A 132 0.79 -18.67 -12.31
N LEU A 133 0.53 -17.64 -13.10
CA LEU A 133 -0.55 -16.67 -12.85
C LEU A 133 -1.88 -17.00 -13.55
N THR A 134 -1.98 -18.11 -14.28
CA THR A 134 -3.18 -18.53 -15.03
C THR A 134 -4.48 -18.52 -14.23
N ASP A 135 -4.42 -18.73 -12.91
CA ASP A 135 -5.60 -18.75 -12.02
C ASP A 135 -5.97 -17.36 -11.49
N PHE A 136 -5.13 -16.36 -11.69
CA PHE A 136 -5.37 -14.99 -11.24
C PHE A 136 -6.19 -14.26 -12.29
N GLN A 137 -7.15 -13.46 -11.86
CA GLN A 137 -7.90 -12.60 -12.76
C GLN A 137 -7.80 -11.17 -12.25
N MET A 138 -7.75 -10.21 -13.19
CA MET A 138 -7.96 -8.79 -12.92
C MET A 138 -9.44 -8.56 -12.54
N THR A 139 -9.93 -9.22 -11.49
CA THR A 139 -11.30 -9.01 -10.98
C THR A 139 -11.45 -7.58 -10.42
N PRO A 140 -12.69 -7.09 -10.19
CA PRO A 140 -12.87 -5.80 -9.54
C PRO A 140 -12.05 -5.79 -8.24
N PRO A 141 -11.50 -4.64 -7.84
CA PRO A 141 -10.69 -4.57 -6.65
C PRO A 141 -11.47 -5.15 -5.46
N LYS A 142 -10.86 -6.10 -4.73
CA LYS A 142 -11.43 -6.71 -3.52
C LYS A 142 -10.70 -6.15 -2.29
N PRO A 143 -10.96 -4.89 -1.89
CA PRO A 143 -10.21 -4.21 -0.83
C PRO A 143 -10.27 -4.95 0.50
N ALA A 144 -11.39 -5.61 0.81
CA ALA A 144 -11.52 -6.44 2.01
C ALA A 144 -10.47 -7.57 2.04
N LEU A 145 -10.31 -8.31 0.93
CA LEU A 145 -9.33 -9.40 0.86
C LEU A 145 -7.90 -8.88 0.94
N ARG A 146 -7.63 -7.75 0.31
CA ARG A 146 -6.31 -7.10 0.38
C ARG A 146 -5.98 -6.63 1.79
N GLY A 147 -6.93 -5.97 2.46
CA GLY A 147 -6.77 -5.53 3.85
C GLY A 147 -6.60 -6.72 4.79
N PHE A 148 -7.40 -7.77 4.62
CA PHE A 148 -7.30 -8.99 5.41
C PHE A 148 -5.97 -9.72 5.22
N ALA A 149 -5.46 -9.84 3.98
CA ALA A 149 -4.13 -10.40 3.72
C ALA A 149 -3.04 -9.66 4.51
N LYS A 150 -3.10 -8.32 4.51
CA LYS A 150 -2.16 -7.49 5.26
C LYS A 150 -2.28 -7.63 6.78
N LEU A 151 -3.49 -7.74 7.30
CA LEU A 151 -3.71 -8.01 8.73
C LEU A 151 -3.10 -9.35 9.14
N VAL A 152 -3.29 -10.39 8.33
CA VAL A 152 -2.69 -11.71 8.58
C VAL A 152 -1.16 -11.64 8.56
N ASP A 153 -0.58 -11.03 7.52
CA ASP A 153 0.87 -10.86 7.41
C ASP A 153 1.43 -10.14 8.63
N PHE A 154 0.85 -8.98 8.97
CA PHE A 154 1.26 -8.18 10.13
C PHE A 154 1.20 -8.99 11.42
N TYR A 155 0.10 -9.70 11.66
CA TYR A 155 -0.07 -10.52 12.85
C TYR A 155 1.03 -11.58 12.98
N ILE A 156 1.35 -12.27 11.88
CA ILE A 156 2.41 -13.30 11.86
C ILE A 156 3.76 -12.68 12.19
N VAL A 157 4.10 -11.52 11.60
CA VAL A 157 5.37 -10.85 11.90
C VAL A 157 5.47 -10.46 13.37
N ILE A 158 4.40 -9.86 13.93
CA ILE A 158 4.38 -9.45 15.33
C ILE A 158 4.47 -10.66 16.26
N GLN A 159 3.80 -11.78 15.95
CA GLN A 159 3.91 -13.00 16.74
C GLN A 159 5.31 -13.62 16.66
N ALA A 160 5.90 -13.71 15.48
CA ALA A 160 7.26 -14.22 15.30
C ALA A 160 8.28 -13.35 16.06
N PHE A 161 8.13 -12.02 16.00
CA PHE A 161 8.96 -11.10 16.76
C PHE A 161 8.78 -11.27 18.28
N SER A 162 7.53 -11.32 18.74
CA SER A 162 7.20 -11.50 20.17
C SER A 162 7.75 -12.82 20.72
N LEU A 163 7.61 -13.91 19.96
CA LEU A 163 8.19 -15.21 20.31
C LEU A 163 9.72 -15.13 20.37
N GLY A 164 10.36 -14.48 19.40
CA GLY A 164 11.81 -14.24 19.42
C GLY A 164 12.26 -13.49 20.67
N VAL A 165 11.55 -12.43 21.06
CA VAL A 165 11.82 -11.68 22.30
C VAL A 165 11.67 -12.58 23.52
N VAL A 166 10.60 -13.37 23.62
CA VAL A 166 10.38 -14.27 24.77
C VAL A 166 11.46 -15.34 24.88
N LEU A 167 11.94 -15.87 23.75
CA LEU A 167 12.98 -16.90 23.74
C LEU A 167 14.38 -16.34 24.04
N ILE A 168 14.65 -15.09 23.63
CA ILE A 168 15.96 -14.45 23.80
C ILE A 168 16.07 -13.73 25.14
N ALA A 169 14.99 -13.14 25.67
CA ALA A 169 15.03 -12.34 26.89
C ALA A 169 15.68 -13.06 28.10
N PRO A 170 15.40 -14.35 28.37
CA PRO A 170 16.04 -15.06 29.48
C PRO A 170 17.55 -15.27 29.33
N SER A 171 18.08 -15.24 28.10
CA SER A 171 19.51 -15.42 27.82
C SER A 171 20.29 -14.10 27.77
N LEU A 172 19.61 -12.97 27.95
CA LEU A 172 20.26 -11.66 28.01
C LEU A 172 21.08 -11.51 29.29
N SER A 173 22.26 -10.91 29.16
CA SER A 173 23.11 -10.61 30.31
C SER A 173 22.41 -9.64 31.28
N PRO A 174 22.76 -9.65 32.58
CA PRO A 174 22.21 -8.70 33.55
C PRO A 174 22.38 -7.23 33.13
N ALA A 175 23.50 -6.91 32.48
CA ALA A 175 23.75 -5.56 31.95
C ALA A 175 22.77 -5.18 30.85
N THR A 176 22.43 -6.10 29.95
CA THR A 176 21.43 -5.88 28.90
C THR A 176 20.03 -5.73 29.50
N ASN A 177 19.67 -6.55 30.49
CA ASN A 177 18.39 -6.43 31.20
C ASN A 177 18.25 -5.08 31.92
N MET A 178 19.32 -4.60 32.55
CA MET A 178 19.33 -3.27 33.17
C MET A 178 19.12 -2.15 32.13
N ARG A 179 19.78 -2.25 30.96
CA ARG A 179 19.58 -1.29 29.85
C ARG A 179 18.14 -1.31 29.33
N LEU A 180 17.54 -2.48 29.17
CA LEU A 180 16.14 -2.63 28.78
C LEU A 180 15.19 -2.01 29.81
N MET A 181 15.49 -2.14 31.11
CA MET A 181 14.68 -1.53 32.17
C MET A 181 14.78 0.01 32.16
N VAL A 182 16.00 0.56 31.99
CA VAL A 182 16.19 2.02 31.84
C VAL A 182 15.45 2.52 30.60
N TRP A 183 15.56 1.80 29.48
CA TRP A 183 14.83 2.12 28.27
C TRP A 183 13.31 2.10 28.48
N ALA A 184 12.77 1.11 29.20
CA ALA A 184 11.35 1.06 29.53
C ALA A 184 10.89 2.25 30.39
N LEU A 185 11.75 2.75 31.29
CA LEU A 185 11.48 3.98 32.05
C LEU A 185 11.47 5.22 31.15
N GLU A 186 12.39 5.31 30.18
CA GLU A 186 12.39 6.40 29.20
C GLU A 186 11.13 6.39 28.32
N VAL A 187 10.67 5.20 27.91
CA VAL A 187 9.40 5.01 27.19
C VAL A 187 8.24 5.52 28.03
N LYS A 188 8.22 5.21 29.33
CA LYS A 188 7.18 5.70 30.25
C LYS A 188 7.19 7.22 30.39
N ASN A 189 8.36 7.84 30.43
CA ASN A 189 8.51 9.28 30.63
C ASN A 189 8.20 10.08 29.35
N ASN A 190 8.51 9.53 28.17
CA ASN A 190 8.28 10.16 26.87
C ASN A 190 7.51 9.24 25.91
N PRO A 191 6.26 8.87 26.24
CA PRO A 191 5.54 7.83 25.53
C PRO A 191 5.27 8.21 24.06
N MET A 192 5.03 9.49 23.77
CA MET A 192 4.75 9.94 22.40
C MET A 192 5.97 9.77 21.48
N MET A 193 7.14 10.29 21.87
CA MET A 193 8.37 10.16 21.07
C MET A 193 8.74 8.69 20.85
N TRP A 194 8.71 7.88 21.91
CA TRP A 194 9.03 6.47 21.80
C TRP A 194 8.02 5.68 20.97
N THR A 195 6.73 6.06 21.00
CA THR A 195 5.73 5.46 20.12
C THR A 195 6.11 5.66 18.64
N PHE A 196 6.57 6.86 18.25
CA PHE A 196 7.01 7.09 16.86
C PHE A 196 8.29 6.33 16.50
N ILE A 197 9.26 6.27 17.41
CA ILE A 197 10.51 5.50 17.18
C ILE A 197 10.20 4.01 17.02
N ILE A 198 9.39 3.45 17.93
CA ILE A 198 8.98 2.04 17.88
C ILE A 198 8.17 1.76 16.61
N ALA A 199 7.23 2.64 16.25
CA ALA A 199 6.47 2.53 15.01
C ALA A 199 7.39 2.51 13.78
N ALA A 200 8.40 3.38 13.71
CA ALA A 200 9.37 3.40 12.61
C ALA A 200 10.17 2.09 12.52
N ILE A 201 10.63 1.55 13.65
CA ILE A 201 11.33 0.26 13.71
C ILE A 201 10.41 -0.87 13.22
N ILE A 202 9.16 -0.90 13.67
CA ILE A 202 8.17 -1.91 13.25
C ILE A 202 7.93 -1.81 11.75
N VAL A 203 7.74 -0.61 11.20
CA VAL A 203 7.55 -0.40 9.76
C VAL A 203 8.72 -0.98 8.96
N VAL A 204 9.96 -0.69 9.35
CA VAL A 204 11.15 -1.21 8.67
C VAL A 204 11.24 -2.73 8.80
N ALA A 205 11.05 -3.27 10.00
CA ALA A 205 11.13 -4.70 10.26
C ALA A 205 10.06 -5.50 9.49
N VAL A 206 8.81 -5.06 9.51
CA VAL A 206 7.71 -5.67 8.76
C VAL A 206 7.97 -5.60 7.26
N SER A 207 8.43 -4.45 6.75
CA SER A 207 8.71 -4.28 5.32
C SER A 207 9.87 -5.17 4.86
N ALA A 208 10.94 -5.29 5.65
CA ALA A 208 12.05 -6.17 5.38
C ALA A 208 11.61 -7.65 5.40
N PHE A 209 10.86 -8.07 6.41
CA PHE A 209 10.37 -9.44 6.53
C PHE A 209 9.45 -9.82 5.37
N ILE A 210 8.44 -8.99 5.06
CA ILE A 210 7.53 -9.23 3.93
C ILE A 210 8.31 -9.31 2.60
N THR A 211 9.29 -8.43 2.41
CA THR A 211 10.15 -8.45 1.23
C THR A 211 10.94 -9.75 1.14
N LEU A 212 11.54 -10.19 2.24
CA LEU A 212 12.28 -11.45 2.31
C LEU A 212 11.40 -12.65 1.95
N VAL A 213 10.21 -12.74 2.59
CA VAL A 213 9.24 -13.81 2.35
C VAL A 213 8.78 -13.80 0.90
N ARG A 214 8.40 -12.65 0.36
CA ARG A 214 7.94 -12.56 -1.04
C ARG A 214 9.07 -12.83 -2.04
N SER A 215 10.30 -12.45 -1.72
CA SER A 215 11.47 -12.75 -2.56
C SER A 215 11.70 -14.27 -2.65
N HIS A 216 11.61 -15.01 -1.55
CA HIS A 216 11.84 -16.45 -1.53
C HIS A 216 10.63 -17.28 -1.98
N PHE A 217 9.44 -16.99 -1.44
CA PHE A 217 8.24 -17.80 -1.65
C PHE A 217 7.30 -17.28 -2.74
N GLY A 218 7.53 -16.05 -3.24
CA GLY A 218 6.72 -15.44 -4.30
C GLY A 218 5.35 -14.90 -3.85
N ALA A 219 4.91 -15.24 -2.64
CA ALA A 219 3.72 -14.71 -1.97
C ALA A 219 3.92 -14.75 -0.45
N THR A 220 3.25 -13.84 0.25
CA THR A 220 3.14 -13.88 1.72
C THR A 220 2.06 -14.86 2.18
N LEU A 221 1.99 -15.18 3.48
CA LEU A 221 0.99 -16.13 3.99
C LEU A 221 -0.42 -15.56 3.85
N GLY A 222 -0.61 -14.28 4.15
CA GLY A 222 -1.87 -13.56 3.93
C GLY A 222 -2.31 -13.61 2.47
N GLU A 223 -1.39 -13.34 1.56
CA GLU A 223 -1.62 -13.46 0.10
C GLU A 223 -2.01 -14.89 -0.33
N TRP A 224 -1.35 -15.91 0.22
CA TRP A 224 -1.67 -17.30 -0.07
C TRP A 224 -3.07 -17.72 0.44
N ILE A 225 -3.49 -17.20 1.58
CA ILE A 225 -4.81 -17.45 2.18
C ILE A 225 -5.93 -16.85 1.33
N THR A 226 -5.77 -15.57 0.98
CA THR A 226 -6.78 -14.81 0.25
C THR A 226 -6.74 -15.05 -1.24
N GLY A 227 -5.68 -15.68 -1.74
CA GLY A 227 -5.44 -15.81 -3.17
C GLY A 227 -5.13 -14.46 -3.82
N THR A 228 -4.59 -13.50 -3.09
CA THR A 228 -4.11 -12.24 -3.67
C THR A 228 -2.65 -12.36 -4.04
N ARG A 229 -2.17 -11.62 -5.04
CA ARG A 229 -0.74 -11.56 -5.35
C ARG A 229 -0.34 -10.18 -5.83
N LEU A 230 0.81 -9.72 -5.37
CA LEU A 230 1.41 -8.49 -5.85
C LEU A 230 2.23 -8.74 -7.12
N THR A 231 1.89 -8.06 -8.21
CA THR A 231 2.63 -8.10 -9.47
C THR A 231 2.88 -6.68 -9.98
N THR A 232 3.73 -6.53 -10.99
CA THR A 232 3.77 -5.30 -11.80
C THR A 232 2.53 -5.21 -12.69
N HIS A 233 2.31 -4.07 -13.35
CA HIS A 233 1.27 -3.95 -14.39
C HIS A 233 1.52 -4.88 -15.59
N THR A 234 2.77 -5.30 -15.80
CA THR A 234 3.18 -6.30 -16.78
C THR A 234 3.02 -7.74 -16.27
N PHE A 235 2.43 -7.94 -15.08
CA PHE A 235 2.26 -9.23 -14.40
C PHE A 235 3.57 -9.94 -14.03
N GLU A 236 4.67 -9.22 -14.01
CA GLU A 236 5.96 -9.74 -13.58
C GLU A 236 6.11 -9.64 -12.06
N LYS A 237 7.05 -10.42 -11.51
CA LYS A 237 7.43 -10.33 -10.10
C LYS A 237 8.16 -8.99 -9.86
N PRO A 238 7.68 -8.13 -8.94
CA PRO A 238 8.37 -6.88 -8.66
C PRO A 238 9.76 -7.13 -8.04
N GLN A 239 10.72 -6.26 -8.32
CA GLN A 239 12.06 -6.34 -7.74
C GLN A 239 12.03 -6.19 -6.20
N PRO A 240 12.88 -6.90 -5.43
CA PRO A 240 12.87 -6.87 -3.97
C PRO A 240 12.95 -5.47 -3.37
N LEU A 241 13.84 -4.60 -3.87
CA LEU A 241 13.98 -3.23 -3.38
C LEU A 241 12.69 -2.40 -3.58
N LYS A 242 12.03 -2.59 -4.73
CA LYS A 242 10.74 -1.97 -5.04
C LYS A 242 9.65 -2.47 -4.09
N ILE A 243 9.66 -3.77 -3.79
CA ILE A 243 8.75 -4.35 -2.80
C ILE A 243 8.97 -3.71 -1.43
N PHE A 244 10.22 -3.58 -0.98
CA PHE A 244 10.55 -3.01 0.32
C PHE A 244 10.00 -1.59 0.47
N PHE A 245 10.32 -0.69 -0.47
CA PHE A 245 9.84 0.70 -0.40
C PHE A 245 8.31 0.79 -0.50
N ARG A 246 7.70 -0.04 -1.35
CA ARG A 246 6.23 -0.12 -1.43
C ARG A 246 5.64 -0.56 -0.09
N GLU A 247 6.18 -1.60 0.53
CA GLU A 247 5.68 -2.11 1.81
C GLU A 247 5.90 -1.12 2.96
N ALA A 248 6.99 -0.36 2.94
CA ALA A 248 7.21 0.74 3.88
C ALA A 248 6.14 1.84 3.69
N TYR A 249 5.81 2.18 2.44
CA TYR A 249 4.77 3.16 2.11
C TYR A 249 3.37 2.67 2.52
N VAL A 250 3.06 1.39 2.27
CA VAL A 250 1.82 0.74 2.70
C VAL A 250 1.72 0.72 4.23
N SER A 251 2.81 0.38 4.92
CA SER A 251 2.83 0.34 6.39
C SER A 251 2.64 1.72 6.99
N THR A 252 3.24 2.75 6.39
CA THR A 252 3.17 4.13 6.90
C THR A 252 1.83 4.80 6.58
N LEU A 253 1.44 4.85 5.31
CA LEU A 253 0.23 5.56 4.87
C LEU A 253 -1.02 4.68 4.84
N GLY A 254 -0.86 3.38 4.61
CA GLY A 254 -1.96 2.41 4.58
C GLY A 254 -2.39 1.98 5.98
N ALA A 255 -1.42 1.62 6.81
CA ALA A 255 -1.63 1.10 8.16
C ALA A 255 -1.29 2.10 9.28
N GLY A 256 -0.98 3.36 8.95
CA GLY A 256 -0.75 4.42 9.95
C GLY A 256 0.47 4.21 10.83
N GLY A 257 1.50 3.56 10.28
CA GLY A 257 2.69 3.15 11.02
C GLY A 257 2.38 2.13 12.12
N TYR A 258 1.24 1.45 12.04
CA TYR A 258 0.74 0.53 13.07
C TYR A 258 0.48 1.19 14.44
N THR A 259 0.34 2.52 14.47
CA THR A 259 -0.11 3.22 15.68
C THR A 259 -1.58 2.90 15.95
N ILE A 260 -1.98 2.89 17.22
CA ILE A 260 -3.35 2.49 17.61
C ILE A 260 -4.41 3.33 16.88
N TYR A 261 -4.30 4.66 16.87
CA TYR A 261 -5.33 5.51 16.29
C TYR A 261 -5.38 5.44 14.76
N LEU A 262 -4.22 5.58 14.09
CA LEU A 262 -4.18 5.60 12.63
C LEU A 262 -4.34 4.21 12.01
N GLY A 263 -3.94 3.16 12.73
CA GLY A 263 -4.05 1.77 12.31
C GLY A 263 -5.49 1.28 12.13
N TRP A 264 -6.47 1.92 12.76
CA TRP A 264 -7.90 1.63 12.52
C TRP A 264 -8.51 2.54 11.46
N LEU A 265 -8.17 3.84 11.47
CA LEU A 265 -8.80 4.83 10.59
C LEU A 265 -8.33 4.71 9.14
N LEU A 266 -7.03 4.56 8.90
CA LEU A 266 -6.49 4.59 7.53
C LEU A 266 -6.91 3.37 6.70
N PRO A 267 -6.95 2.12 7.21
CA PRO A 267 -7.46 1.00 6.42
C PRO A 267 -8.91 1.18 5.97
N VAL A 268 -9.77 1.77 6.80
CA VAL A 268 -11.17 2.09 6.44
C VAL A 268 -11.21 3.14 5.34
N TYR A 269 -10.42 4.21 5.47
CA TYR A 269 -10.28 5.21 4.40
C TYR A 269 -9.83 4.57 3.08
N TRP A 270 -8.79 3.74 3.11
CA TRP A 270 -8.25 3.07 1.92
C TRP A 270 -9.22 2.04 1.33
N TYR A 271 -10.05 1.40 2.14
CA TYR A 271 -11.11 0.53 1.65
C TYR A 271 -12.04 1.29 0.70
N PHE A 272 -12.59 2.43 1.13
CA PHE A 272 -13.46 3.26 0.29
C PHE A 272 -12.72 3.89 -0.89
N TYR A 273 -11.47 4.30 -0.69
CA TYR A 273 -10.63 4.83 -1.76
C TYR A 273 -10.46 3.81 -2.89
N ILE A 274 -10.15 2.55 -2.56
CA ILE A 274 -9.98 1.47 -3.54
C ILE A 274 -11.30 1.17 -4.27
N ILE A 275 -12.44 1.17 -3.57
CA ILE A 275 -13.75 0.98 -4.22
C ILE A 275 -13.99 2.07 -5.27
N ARG A 276 -13.64 3.32 -4.97
CA ARG A 276 -13.89 4.46 -5.85
C ARG A 276 -12.88 4.59 -7.00
N ARG A 277 -11.60 4.32 -6.75
CA ARG A 277 -10.49 4.63 -7.67
C ARG A 277 -9.86 3.39 -8.32
N GLY A 278 -10.13 2.19 -7.83
CA GLY A 278 -9.55 0.93 -8.32
C GLY A 278 -8.17 0.63 -7.75
N LEU A 279 -7.28 1.63 -7.72
CA LEU A 279 -5.88 1.51 -7.31
C LEU A 279 -5.55 2.47 -6.18
N THR A 280 -4.55 2.11 -5.37
CA THR A 280 -4.03 2.98 -4.30
C THR A 280 -2.84 3.83 -4.80
N PRO A 281 -2.47 4.92 -4.11
CA PRO A 281 -1.33 5.74 -4.53
C PRO A 281 -0.02 4.95 -4.58
N TRP A 282 0.26 4.07 -3.62
CA TRP A 282 1.46 3.25 -3.66
C TRP A 282 1.44 2.19 -4.76
N ASP A 283 0.26 1.72 -5.19
CA ASP A 283 0.20 0.87 -6.38
C ASP A 283 0.68 1.63 -7.61
N ASN A 284 0.20 2.86 -7.78
CA ASN A 284 0.58 3.73 -8.89
C ASN A 284 2.06 4.17 -8.81
N THR A 285 2.51 4.68 -7.67
CA THR A 285 3.89 5.13 -7.45
C THR A 285 4.91 4.03 -7.75
N PHE A 286 4.57 2.79 -7.39
CA PHE A 286 5.45 1.64 -7.60
C PHE A 286 5.06 0.80 -8.81
N ASN A 287 4.20 1.26 -9.72
CA ASN A 287 3.77 0.52 -10.93
C ASN A 287 3.45 -0.96 -10.61
N THR A 288 2.64 -1.18 -9.58
CA THR A 288 2.24 -2.50 -9.09
C THR A 288 0.73 -2.63 -9.03
N VAL A 289 0.23 -3.85 -9.10
CA VAL A 289 -1.18 -4.18 -8.96
C VAL A 289 -1.33 -5.43 -8.10
N VAL A 290 -2.43 -5.47 -7.33
CA VAL A 290 -2.80 -6.67 -6.57
C VAL A 290 -3.83 -7.44 -7.38
N VAL A 291 -3.41 -8.59 -7.92
CA VAL A 291 -4.28 -9.50 -8.65
C VAL A 291 -4.93 -10.50 -7.69
N HIS A 292 -6.11 -11.00 -8.04
CA HIS A 292 -6.87 -11.92 -7.19
C HIS A 292 -7.18 -13.20 -7.95
N ASN A 293 -6.91 -14.35 -7.34
CA ASN A 293 -7.39 -15.63 -7.82
C ASN A 293 -8.89 -15.77 -7.52
N ASN A 294 -9.63 -16.44 -8.40
CA ASN A 294 -11.03 -16.76 -8.21
C ASN A 294 -11.24 -17.93 -7.22
N GLN A 295 -10.62 -17.85 -6.04
CA GLN A 295 -10.76 -18.89 -5.03
C GLN A 295 -12.18 -18.88 -4.44
N PRO A 296 -12.84 -20.05 -4.32
CA PRO A 296 -14.15 -20.13 -3.71
C PRO A 296 -14.07 -19.72 -2.24
N VAL A 297 -15.05 -18.94 -1.79
CA VAL A 297 -15.13 -18.38 -0.42
C VAL A 297 -14.91 -19.44 0.66
N LYS A 298 -15.42 -20.66 0.45
CA LYS A 298 -15.22 -21.81 1.37
C LYS A 298 -13.74 -22.14 1.60
N LYS A 299 -12.89 -22.08 0.57
CA LYS A 299 -11.44 -22.31 0.71
C LYS A 299 -10.78 -21.20 1.51
N THR A 300 -11.18 -19.94 1.29
CA THR A 300 -10.67 -18.80 2.08
C THR A 300 -11.06 -18.92 3.54
N ILE A 301 -12.30 -19.32 3.86
CA ILE A 301 -12.75 -19.55 5.24
C ILE A 301 -11.93 -20.69 5.88
N LEU A 302 -11.76 -21.82 5.20
CA LEU A 302 -11.01 -22.96 5.74
C LEU A 302 -9.54 -22.59 6.03
N LYS A 303 -8.88 -21.90 5.10
CA LYS A 303 -7.50 -21.40 5.30
C LYS A 303 -7.44 -20.41 6.46
N THR A 304 -8.45 -19.56 6.62
CA THR A 304 -8.54 -18.60 7.72
C THR A 304 -8.69 -19.30 9.07
N LEU A 305 -9.59 -20.30 9.16
CA LEU A 305 -9.78 -21.10 10.37
C LEU A 305 -8.50 -21.87 10.75
N LEU A 306 -7.79 -22.41 9.77
CA LEU A 306 -6.50 -23.07 10.00
C LEU A 306 -5.49 -22.11 10.65
N ILE A 307 -5.41 -20.86 10.19
CA ILE A 307 -4.51 -19.86 10.76
C ILE A 307 -4.94 -19.47 12.15
N ILE A 308 -6.23 -19.24 12.39
CA ILE A 308 -6.76 -18.99 13.74
C ILE A 308 -6.39 -20.15 14.67
N ALA A 309 -6.53 -21.39 14.23
CA ALA A 309 -6.15 -22.57 15.01
C ALA A 309 -4.64 -22.61 15.30
N ILE A 310 -3.79 -22.29 14.32
CA ILE A 310 -2.32 -22.19 14.52
C ILE A 310 -1.98 -21.10 15.53
N VAL A 311 -2.67 -19.96 15.47
CA VAL A 311 -2.46 -18.83 16.38
C VAL A 311 -2.91 -19.16 17.80
N ILE A 312 -4.11 -19.71 17.98
CA ILE A 312 -4.59 -20.13 19.29
C ILE A 312 -3.66 -21.22 19.85
N GLY A 313 -3.29 -22.19 19.01
CA GLY A 313 -2.36 -23.26 19.37
C GLY A 313 -1.00 -22.72 19.81
N SER A 314 -0.45 -21.71 19.12
CA SER A 314 0.82 -21.10 19.50
C SER A 314 0.72 -20.32 20.82
N MET A 315 -0.37 -19.62 21.07
CA MET A 315 -0.59 -18.92 22.35
C MET A 315 -0.69 -19.91 23.53
N VAL A 316 -1.43 -21.02 23.35
CA VAL A 316 -1.52 -22.09 24.35
C VAL A 316 -0.15 -22.73 24.59
N PHE A 317 0.60 -22.99 23.53
CA PHE A 317 1.95 -23.55 23.62
C PHE A 317 2.92 -22.62 24.36
N ILE A 318 2.92 -21.32 24.05
CA ILE A 318 3.74 -20.33 24.77
C ILE A 318 3.36 -20.30 26.25
N GLY A 319 2.06 -20.31 26.58
CA GLY A 319 1.59 -20.37 27.96
C GLY A 319 2.08 -21.63 28.70
N PHE A 320 2.06 -22.78 28.03
CA PHE A 320 2.61 -24.03 28.56
C PHE A 320 4.12 -23.94 28.81
N VAL A 321 4.90 -23.48 27.83
CA VAL A 321 6.37 -23.31 27.96
C VAL A 321 6.71 -22.37 29.12
N MET A 322 6.03 -21.24 29.23
CA MET A 322 6.21 -20.30 30.34
C MET A 322 5.87 -20.94 31.69
N GLY A 323 4.84 -21.78 31.75
CA GLY A 323 4.48 -22.56 32.93
C GLY A 323 5.57 -23.55 33.36
N VAL A 324 6.14 -24.29 32.40
CA VAL A 324 7.24 -25.24 32.63
C VAL A 324 8.50 -24.51 33.11
N LEU A 325 8.91 -23.43 32.44
CA LEU A 325 10.06 -22.62 32.84
C LEU A 325 9.90 -22.07 34.26
N LYS A 326 8.70 -21.62 34.63
CA LYS A 326 8.38 -21.16 35.98
C LYS A 326 8.47 -22.28 37.02
N ALA A 327 8.05 -23.50 36.67
CA ALA A 327 8.15 -24.66 37.56
C ALA A 327 9.62 -25.07 37.79
N ILE A 328 10.43 -25.09 36.74
CA ILE A 328 11.87 -25.38 36.82
C ILE A 328 12.58 -24.35 37.72
N ASN A 329 12.32 -23.06 37.50
CA ASN A 329 12.94 -22.00 38.32
C ASN A 329 12.55 -22.09 39.80
N ARG A 330 11.34 -22.57 40.13
CA ARG A 330 10.94 -22.80 41.52
C ARG A 330 11.65 -24.01 42.14
N GLY A 331 11.82 -25.09 41.38
CA GLY A 331 12.48 -26.31 41.85
C GLY A 331 13.99 -26.15 42.05
N ILE A 332 14.64 -25.20 41.38
CA ILE A 332 16.07 -24.88 41.59
C ILE A 332 16.25 -23.98 42.84
N ALA A 333 15.21 -23.25 43.24
CA ALA A 333 15.26 -22.33 44.38
C ALA A 333 14.89 -22.97 45.74
N SER A 334 14.46 -24.24 45.74
CA SER A 334 14.15 -25.06 46.93
C SER A 334 15.27 -26.03 47.23
#